data_AF-R5TP65-F1
#
_entry.id   AF-R5TP65-F1
#
_cell.length_a   1.000
_cell.length_b   1.000
_cell.length_c   1.000
_cell.angle_alpha   90.00
_cell.angle_beta   90.00
_cell.angle_gamma   90.00
#
_symmetry.space_group_name_H-M   'P 1'
#
loop_
_entity.id
_entity.type
_entity.pdbx_description
1 polymer ?
#
loop_
_entity_poly.entity_id
_entity_poly.type
_entity_poly.pdbx_seq_one_letter_code
_entity_poly.pdbx_strand_id
1 'polypeptide(L)'
;MEKQLNDELKRLEIIEMNEKADNAVAVAVAATAATGAIPIPFADAPLLIGEQVTLMATICGIYGMDIGKDGLKMLATTALGAGGATIVGKTIATNLLKFIPGAGSIAGGAISAGTAGVVTLAMGKAFIEVCKLVKLGKLSEKDVLSSQGVSIMKDQFKEQMKRNKK
;
A
#
# COMPACT_ATOMS: atom_id res chain seq x y z
N MET A 1 -9.31 -32.98 -17.54
CA MET A 1 -10.58 -32.39 -17.06
C MET A 1 -10.44 -31.90 -15.61
N GLU A 2 -10.11 -32.77 -14.64
CA GLU A 2 -9.97 -32.38 -13.21
C GLU A 2 -8.88 -31.33 -12.92
N LYS A 3 -7.69 -31.47 -13.52
CA LYS A 3 -6.61 -30.47 -13.36
C LYS A 3 -7.01 -29.08 -13.87
N GLN A 4 -7.72 -29.03 -14.99
CA GLN A 4 -8.21 -27.76 -15.58
C GLN A 4 -9.28 -27.12 -14.69
N LEU A 5 -10.21 -27.93 -14.16
CA LEU A 5 -11.24 -27.47 -13.22
C LEU A 5 -10.61 -26.90 -11.93
N ASN A 6 -9.60 -27.57 -11.37
CA ASN A 6 -8.91 -27.10 -10.17
C ASN A 6 -8.13 -25.80 -10.41
N ASP A 7 -7.49 -25.66 -11.57
CA ASP A 7 -6.79 -24.44 -11.94
C ASP A 7 -7.76 -23.26 -12.14
N GLU A 8 -8.95 -23.53 -12.67
CA GLU A 8 -10.01 -22.55 -12.89
C GLU A 8 -10.66 -22.10 -11.58
N LEU A 9 -11.00 -23.05 -10.68
CA LEU A 9 -11.47 -22.77 -9.32
C LEU A 9 -10.45 -21.91 -8.56
N LYS A 10 -9.18 -22.27 -8.62
CA LYS A 10 -8.10 -21.50 -7.97
C LYS A 10 -7.99 -20.08 -8.52
N ARG A 11 -8.20 -19.89 -9.83
CA ARG A 11 -8.22 -18.55 -10.44
C ARG A 11 -9.42 -17.73 -9.97
N LEU A 12 -10.60 -18.31 -9.92
CA LEU A 12 -11.81 -17.64 -9.45
C LEU A 12 -11.68 -17.20 -7.99
N GLU A 13 -11.15 -18.08 -7.13
CA GLU A 13 -10.87 -17.77 -5.73
C GLU A 13 -9.92 -16.56 -5.60
N ILE A 14 -8.83 -16.55 -6.38
CA ILE A 14 -7.88 -15.43 -6.40
C ILE A 14 -8.54 -14.14 -6.91
N ILE A 15 -9.39 -14.21 -7.93
CA ILE A 15 -10.11 -13.04 -8.45
C ILE A 15 -11.01 -12.45 -7.36
N GLU A 16 -11.79 -13.27 -6.68
CA GLU A 16 -12.68 -12.83 -5.60
C GLU A 16 -11.89 -12.21 -4.43
N MET A 17 -10.77 -12.83 -4.02
CA MET A 17 -9.87 -12.27 -3.01
C MET A 17 -9.32 -10.91 -3.43
N ASN A 18 -8.93 -10.75 -4.70
CA ASN A 18 -8.41 -9.47 -5.21
C ASN A 18 -9.48 -8.38 -5.18
N GLU A 19 -10.72 -8.68 -5.58
CA GLU A 19 -11.80 -7.71 -5.59
C GLU A 19 -12.14 -7.22 -4.18
N LYS A 20 -12.21 -8.15 -3.21
CA LYS A 20 -12.39 -7.82 -1.80
C LYS A 20 -11.25 -6.97 -1.26
N ALA A 21 -10.00 -7.34 -1.58
CA ALA A 21 -8.83 -6.60 -1.13
C ALA A 21 -8.77 -5.20 -1.76
N ASP A 22 -9.08 -5.08 -3.05
CA ASP A 22 -9.15 -3.79 -3.75
C ASP A 22 -10.23 -2.87 -3.16
N ASN A 23 -11.37 -3.43 -2.75
CA ASN A 23 -12.40 -2.68 -2.03
C ASN A 23 -11.86 -2.16 -0.68
N ALA A 24 -11.17 -3.00 0.10
CA ALA A 24 -10.54 -2.56 1.34
C ALA A 24 -9.50 -1.45 1.11
N VAL A 25 -8.72 -1.52 0.02
CA VAL A 25 -7.80 -0.43 -0.36
C VAL A 25 -8.59 0.84 -0.69
N ALA A 26 -9.66 0.76 -1.47
CA ALA A 26 -10.47 1.93 -1.82
C ALA A 26 -11.08 2.60 -0.58
N VAL A 27 -11.57 1.82 0.38
CA VAL A 27 -12.08 2.32 1.67
C VAL A 27 -10.97 3.01 2.46
N ALA A 28 -9.79 2.41 2.56
CA ALA A 28 -8.64 3.02 3.25
C ALA A 28 -8.19 4.32 2.56
N VAL A 29 -8.15 4.35 1.23
CA VAL A 29 -7.85 5.57 0.45
C VAL A 29 -8.88 6.66 0.74
N ALA A 30 -10.18 6.34 0.78
CA ALA A 30 -11.21 7.30 1.13
C ALA A 30 -11.04 7.83 2.57
N ALA A 31 -10.68 6.96 3.52
CA ALA A 31 -10.40 7.36 4.90
C ALA A 31 -9.19 8.31 5.02
N THR A 32 -8.18 8.15 4.15
CA THR A 32 -6.99 9.02 4.14
C THR A 32 -7.29 10.47 3.73
N ALA A 33 -8.44 10.74 3.11
CA ALA A 33 -8.87 12.11 2.84
C ALA A 33 -9.11 12.91 4.13
N ALA A 34 -9.49 12.23 5.22
CA ALA A 34 -9.68 12.85 6.53
C ALA A 34 -8.35 13.10 7.27
N THR A 35 -7.39 12.18 7.14
CA THR A 35 -6.09 12.25 7.84
C THR A 35 -5.03 13.04 7.07
N GLY A 36 -5.13 13.08 5.74
CA GLY A 36 -4.18 13.72 4.84
C GLY A 36 -4.20 15.25 4.88
N ALA A 37 -5.15 15.90 5.57
CA ALA A 37 -5.17 17.36 5.74
C ALA A 37 -4.04 17.89 6.66
N ILE A 38 -3.35 17.00 7.38
CA ILE A 38 -2.27 17.36 8.30
C ILE A 38 -0.92 17.08 7.61
N PRO A 39 -0.02 18.07 7.48
CA PRO A 39 1.28 17.88 6.86
C PRO A 39 2.22 17.09 7.81
N ILE A 40 2.00 15.77 7.93
CA ILE A 40 2.86 14.88 8.70
C ILE A 40 3.75 14.06 7.75
N PRO A 41 5.08 14.02 7.96
CA PRO A 41 5.94 13.11 7.22
C PRO A 41 5.55 11.64 7.48
N PHE A 42 5.18 10.91 6.42
CA PHE A 42 4.70 9.51 6.49
C PHE A 42 5.65 8.55 7.22
N ALA A 43 6.95 8.77 7.09
CA ALA A 43 7.97 7.90 7.67
C ALA A 43 8.11 8.06 9.20
N ASP A 44 7.72 9.22 9.74
CA ASP A 44 7.92 9.59 11.16
C ASP A 44 6.59 9.69 11.93
N ALA A 45 5.51 9.16 11.35
CA ALA A 45 4.17 9.22 11.91
C ALA A 45 3.70 7.81 12.32
N PRO A 46 3.78 7.44 13.61
CA PRO A 46 3.25 6.18 14.10
C PRO A 46 1.79 5.93 13.71
N LEU A 47 0.99 7.00 13.61
CA LEU A 47 -0.39 6.96 13.15
C LEU A 47 -0.52 6.48 11.69
N LEU A 48 0.29 7.03 10.77
CA LEU A 48 0.24 6.68 9.35
C LEU A 48 0.76 5.26 9.11
N ILE A 49 1.79 4.83 9.85
CA ILE A 49 2.24 3.43 9.82
C ILE A 49 1.14 2.49 10.34
N GLY A 50 0.45 2.86 11.42
CA GLY A 50 -0.67 2.10 11.96
C GLY A 50 -1.81 1.90 10.96
N GLU A 51 -2.11 2.91 10.16
CA GLU A 51 -3.09 2.84 9.08
C GLU A 51 -2.68 1.83 7.99
N GLN A 52 -1.42 1.87 7.55
CA GLN A 52 -0.90 0.88 6.57
C GLN A 52 -0.92 -0.54 7.13
N VAL A 53 -0.52 -0.73 8.39
CA VAL A 53 -0.56 -2.05 9.06
C VAL A 53 -1.99 -2.58 9.16
N THR A 54 -2.97 -1.72 9.43
CA THR A 54 -4.38 -2.10 9.53
C THR A 54 -4.95 -2.53 8.17
N LEU A 55 -4.62 -1.79 7.11
CA LEU A 55 -4.98 -2.16 5.74
C LEU A 55 -4.35 -3.52 5.37
N MET A 56 -3.05 -3.69 5.61
CA MET A 56 -2.36 -4.95 5.32
C MET A 56 -2.90 -6.13 6.14
N ALA A 57 -3.28 -5.91 7.40
CA ALA A 57 -3.91 -6.95 8.22
C ALA A 57 -5.28 -7.35 7.67
N THR A 58 -6.07 -6.38 7.20
CA THR A 58 -7.34 -6.65 6.50
C THR A 58 -7.11 -7.50 5.24
N ILE A 59 -6.09 -7.16 4.44
CA ILE A 59 -5.71 -7.93 3.26
C ILE A 59 -5.26 -9.36 3.66
N CYS A 60 -4.47 -9.52 4.73
CA CYS A 60 -4.11 -10.84 5.23
C CYS A 60 -5.34 -11.68 5.58
N GLY A 61 -6.34 -11.08 6.24
CA GLY A 61 -7.61 -11.77 6.53
C GLY A 61 -8.37 -12.21 5.28
N ILE A 62 -8.35 -11.40 4.22
CA ILE A 62 -8.99 -11.74 2.93
C ILE A 62 -8.26 -12.89 2.23
N TYR A 63 -6.93 -12.90 2.27
CA TYR A 63 -6.12 -13.98 1.71
C TYR A 63 -5.92 -15.15 2.68
N GLY A 64 -6.46 -15.12 3.90
CA GLY A 64 -6.22 -16.15 4.91
C GLY A 64 -4.73 -16.40 5.18
N MET A 65 -3.94 -15.32 5.28
CA MET A 65 -2.52 -15.34 5.65
C MET A 65 -2.35 -14.92 7.11
N ASP A 66 -1.38 -15.49 7.81
CA ASP A 66 -1.05 -15.18 9.19
C ASP A 66 0.31 -14.46 9.30
N ILE A 67 0.29 -13.16 8.99
CA ILE A 67 1.46 -12.30 9.18
C ILE A 67 1.22 -11.41 10.41
N GLY A 68 2.09 -11.57 11.41
CA GLY A 68 2.06 -10.78 12.63
C GLY A 68 2.22 -9.28 12.38
N LYS A 69 1.63 -8.46 13.27
CA LYS A 69 1.64 -6.99 13.20
C LYS A 69 3.04 -6.39 13.05
N ASP A 70 4.04 -6.97 13.72
CA ASP A 70 5.43 -6.50 13.62
C ASP A 70 6.03 -6.75 12.23
N GLY A 71 5.70 -7.87 11.60
CA GLY A 71 6.08 -8.17 10.22
C GLY A 71 5.42 -7.20 9.24
N LEU A 72 4.13 -6.93 9.40
CA LEU A 72 3.41 -5.94 8.60
C LEU A 72 4.00 -4.53 8.78
N LYS A 73 4.32 -4.16 10.02
CA LYS A 73 4.96 -2.88 10.34
C LYS A 73 6.32 -2.78 9.65
N MET A 74 7.15 -3.83 9.72
CA MET A 74 8.44 -3.89 9.04
C MET A 74 8.31 -3.70 7.53
N LEU A 75 7.36 -4.39 6.89
CA LEU A 75 7.10 -4.25 5.46
C LEU A 75 6.68 -2.82 5.11
N ALA A 76 5.74 -2.25 5.86
CA ALA A 76 5.25 -0.88 5.66
C ALA A 76 6.39 0.14 5.81
N THR A 77 7.17 0.07 6.89
CA THR A 77 8.29 0.99 7.13
C THR A 77 9.40 0.84 6.10
N THR A 78 9.67 -0.39 5.63
CA THR A 78 10.70 -0.65 4.61
C THR A 78 10.29 -0.11 3.25
N ALA A 79 9.03 -0.33 2.85
CA ALA A 79 8.48 0.19 1.61
C ALA A 79 8.46 1.73 1.60
N LEU A 80 8.02 2.36 2.70
CA LEU A 80 7.99 3.83 2.84
C LEU A 80 9.37 4.46 2.96
N GLY A 81 10.27 3.83 3.72
CA GLY A 81 11.64 4.29 3.94
C GLY A 81 12.51 4.09 2.69
N ALA A 82 13.16 2.93 2.58
CA ALA A 82 14.16 2.68 1.54
C ALA A 82 13.60 2.59 0.10
N GLY A 83 12.31 2.29 -0.06
CA GLY A 83 11.63 2.22 -1.36
C GLY A 83 10.94 3.50 -1.80
N GLY A 84 10.46 4.27 -0.83
CA GLY A 84 9.52 5.37 -1.02
C GLY A 84 10.05 6.74 -0.66
N ALA A 85 11.08 6.88 0.17
CA ALA A 85 11.45 8.16 0.78
C ALA A 85 11.71 9.27 -0.24
N THR A 86 12.37 8.99 -1.37
CA THR A 86 12.58 10.01 -2.41
C THR A 86 11.29 10.37 -3.13
N ILE A 87 10.38 9.41 -3.35
CA ILE A 87 9.13 9.65 -4.08
C ILE A 87 8.12 10.34 -3.18
N VAL A 88 7.88 9.78 -1.99
CA VAL A 88 7.02 10.32 -0.94
C VAL A 88 7.53 11.68 -0.49
N GLY A 89 8.83 11.80 -0.21
CA GLY A 89 9.47 13.05 0.20
C GLY A 89 9.40 14.14 -0.87
N LYS A 90 9.62 13.82 -2.16
CA LYS A 90 9.43 14.79 -3.25
C LYS A 90 7.98 15.24 -3.33
N THR A 91 7.02 14.32 -3.25
CA THR A 91 5.59 14.67 -3.30
C THR A 91 5.20 15.57 -2.13
N ILE A 92 5.59 15.21 -0.90
CA ILE A 92 5.39 16.03 0.31
C ILE A 92 6.04 17.41 0.14
N ALA A 93 7.32 17.48 -0.24
CA ALA A 93 8.04 18.74 -0.42
C ALA A 93 7.39 19.64 -1.50
N THR A 94 7.02 19.06 -2.65
CA THR A 94 6.32 19.82 -3.71
C THR A 94 4.93 20.29 -3.31
N ASN A 95 4.31 19.68 -2.30
CA ASN A 95 3.00 20.07 -1.80
C ASN A 95 3.11 21.05 -0.64
N LEU A 96 4.12 20.92 0.22
CA LEU A 96 4.51 21.91 1.23
C LEU A 96 4.94 23.24 0.60
N LEU A 97 5.69 23.23 -0.51
CA LEU A 97 6.06 24.46 -1.23
C LEU A 97 4.85 25.25 -1.76
N LYS A 98 3.67 24.62 -1.90
CA LYS A 98 2.41 25.31 -2.28
C LYS A 98 1.71 25.99 -1.09
N PHE A 99 2.21 25.85 0.14
CA PHE A 99 1.72 26.55 1.34
C PHE A 99 2.43 27.89 1.60
N ILE A 100 3.34 28.34 0.72
CA ILE A 100 3.94 29.67 0.82
C ILE A 100 2.85 30.73 0.52
N PRO A 101 2.56 31.67 1.45
CA PRO A 101 1.52 32.68 1.26
C PRO A 101 1.83 33.57 0.05
N GLY A 102 0.87 33.73 -0.85
CA GLY A 102 0.98 34.53 -2.08
C GLY A 102 0.92 33.74 -3.39
N ALA A 103 1.21 32.43 -3.39
CA ALA A 103 1.20 31.60 -4.61
C ALA A 103 0.25 30.37 -4.57
N GLY A 104 -0.34 29.98 -3.43
CA GLY A 104 -1.06 28.70 -3.36
C GLY A 104 -2.10 28.51 -2.25
N SER A 105 -2.54 29.56 -1.56
CA SER A 105 -3.31 29.45 -0.30
C SER A 105 -4.73 28.90 -0.40
N ILE A 106 -5.28 28.64 -1.60
CA ILE A 106 -6.63 28.06 -1.78
C ILE A 106 -6.58 26.55 -2.09
N ALA A 107 -5.41 26.00 -2.46
CA ALA A 107 -5.28 24.62 -2.95
C ALA A 107 -4.63 23.63 -1.97
N GLY A 108 -4.18 24.08 -0.79
CA GLY A 108 -3.36 23.27 0.12
C GLY A 108 -4.04 22.01 0.70
N GLY A 109 -5.34 22.09 1.01
CA GLY A 109 -6.08 20.98 1.66
C GLY A 109 -6.46 19.81 0.74
N ALA A 110 -6.73 20.08 -0.55
CA ALA A 110 -7.07 19.04 -1.52
C ALA A 110 -5.84 18.21 -1.96
N ILE A 111 -4.66 18.81 -1.89
CA ILE A 111 -3.41 18.25 -2.42
C ILE A 111 -2.76 17.26 -1.45
N SER A 112 -2.92 17.47 -0.14
CA SER A 112 -2.35 16.60 0.89
C SER A 112 -3.16 15.32 1.09
N ALA A 113 -4.50 15.39 0.98
CA ALA A 113 -5.39 14.23 0.88
C ALA A 113 -5.10 13.35 -0.36
N GLY A 114 -4.86 13.96 -1.52
CA GLY A 114 -4.50 13.23 -2.74
C GLY A 114 -3.19 12.45 -2.61
N THR A 115 -2.19 13.04 -1.95
CA THR A 115 -0.89 12.36 -1.71
C THR A 115 -1.03 11.18 -0.76
N ALA A 116 -1.76 11.36 0.34
CA ALA A 116 -2.03 10.30 1.30
C ALA A 116 -2.77 9.14 0.66
N GLY A 117 -3.81 9.44 -0.12
CA GLY A 117 -4.56 8.44 -0.88
C GLY A 117 -3.68 7.68 -1.87
N VAL A 118 -2.77 8.35 -2.59
CA VAL A 118 -1.84 7.69 -3.52
C VAL A 118 -0.89 6.73 -2.80
N VAL A 119 -0.38 7.13 -1.63
CA VAL A 119 0.51 6.26 -0.83
C VAL A 119 -0.24 5.03 -0.32
N THR A 120 -1.43 5.21 0.25
CA THR A 120 -2.27 4.11 0.74
C THR A 120 -2.70 3.18 -0.39
N LEU A 121 -3.07 3.74 -1.55
CA LEU A 121 -3.38 2.95 -2.76
C LEU A 121 -2.18 2.12 -3.20
N ALA A 122 -1.00 2.74 -3.28
CA ALA A 122 0.21 2.07 -3.71
C ALA A 122 0.64 0.96 -2.73
N MET A 123 0.51 1.22 -1.42
CA MET A 123 0.81 0.24 -0.38
C MET A 123 -0.13 -0.95 -0.45
N GLY A 124 -1.44 -0.70 -0.51
CA GLY A 124 -2.45 -1.76 -0.60
C GLY A 124 -2.27 -2.62 -1.85
N LYS A 125 -2.08 -2.00 -3.02
CA LYS A 125 -1.87 -2.72 -4.28
C LYS A 125 -0.57 -3.52 -4.30
N ALA A 126 0.51 -2.99 -3.71
CA ALA A 126 1.76 -3.73 -3.60
C ALA A 126 1.62 -4.97 -2.71
N PHE A 127 0.94 -4.83 -1.57
CA PHE A 127 0.75 -5.93 -0.64
C PHE A 127 -0.22 -7.00 -1.18
N ILE A 128 -1.25 -6.61 -1.92
CA ILE A 128 -2.10 -7.52 -2.69
C ILE A 128 -1.26 -8.39 -3.63
N GLU A 129 -0.28 -7.82 -4.32
CA GLU A 129 0.59 -8.59 -5.22
C GLU A 129 1.46 -9.60 -4.45
N VAL A 130 1.99 -9.22 -3.28
CA VAL A 130 2.68 -10.16 -2.39
C VAL A 130 1.76 -11.33 -1.99
N CYS A 131 0.53 -11.04 -1.56
CA CYS A 131 -0.43 -12.07 -1.14
C CYS A 131 -0.86 -12.99 -2.30
N LYS A 132 -1.04 -12.42 -3.50
CA LYS A 132 -1.29 -13.19 -4.74
C LYS A 132 -0.16 -14.17 -5.02
N LEU A 133 1.09 -13.73 -4.92
CA LEU A 133 2.26 -14.60 -5.15
C LEU A 133 2.30 -15.74 -4.14
N VAL A 134 1.88 -15.51 -2.89
CA VAL A 134 1.72 -16.55 -1.88
C VAL A 134 0.65 -17.57 -2.30
N LYS A 135 -0.55 -17.13 -2.68
CA LYS A 135 -1.62 -18.04 -3.13
C LYS A 135 -1.29 -18.82 -4.41
N LEU A 136 -0.51 -18.20 -5.30
CA LEU A 136 -0.03 -18.85 -6.51
C LEU A 136 1.12 -19.85 -6.24
N GLY A 137 1.65 -19.91 -5.03
CA GLY A 137 2.79 -20.77 -4.67
C GLY A 137 4.13 -20.27 -5.23
N LYS A 138 4.20 -19.01 -5.66
CA LYS A 138 5.41 -18.37 -6.20
C LYS A 138 6.27 -17.72 -5.11
N LEU A 139 5.68 -17.51 -3.94
CA LEU A 139 6.32 -17.08 -2.70
C LEU A 139 5.72 -17.93 -1.59
N SER A 140 6.50 -18.36 -0.60
CA SER A 140 5.91 -19.01 0.57
C SER A 140 5.55 -17.95 1.62
N GLU A 141 4.54 -18.21 2.45
CA GLU A 141 4.08 -17.26 3.47
C GLU A 141 5.19 -16.85 4.44
N LYS A 142 6.02 -17.82 4.86
CA LYS A 142 7.22 -17.58 5.70
C LYS A 142 8.27 -16.69 5.00
N ASP A 143 8.30 -16.69 3.67
CA ASP A 143 9.27 -15.92 2.89
C ASP A 143 8.78 -14.49 2.62
N VAL A 144 7.56 -14.13 3.03
CA VAL A 144 7.03 -12.77 2.88
C VAL A 144 7.90 -11.73 3.62
N LEU A 145 8.40 -12.10 4.80
CA LEU A 145 9.30 -11.25 5.59
C LEU A 145 10.78 -11.45 5.27
N SER A 146 11.11 -12.35 4.34
CA SER A 146 12.47 -12.55 3.84
C SER A 146 12.90 -11.41 2.91
N SER A 147 14.19 -11.38 2.55
CA SER A 147 14.71 -10.44 1.55
C SER A 147 13.96 -10.47 0.22
N GLN A 148 13.48 -11.64 -0.20
CA GLN A 148 12.71 -11.80 -1.43
C GLN A 148 11.34 -11.11 -1.33
N GLY A 149 10.56 -11.43 -0.30
CA GLY A 149 9.24 -10.84 -0.08
C GLY A 149 9.30 -9.32 0.14
N VAL A 150 10.30 -8.87 0.90
CA VAL A 150 10.58 -7.44 1.11
C VAL A 150 10.96 -6.73 -0.19
N SER A 151 11.77 -7.35 -1.06
CA SER A 151 12.12 -6.77 -2.37
C SER A 151 10.90 -6.65 -3.27
N ILE A 152 10.09 -7.70 -3.37
CA ILE A 152 8.85 -7.71 -4.15
C ILE A 152 7.93 -6.58 -3.68
N MET A 153 7.71 -6.47 -2.36
CA MET A 153 6.89 -5.43 -1.77
C MET A 153 7.40 -4.03 -2.15
N LYS A 154 8.71 -3.81 -2.02
CA LYS A 154 9.36 -2.54 -2.33
C LYS A 154 9.23 -2.18 -3.81
N ASP A 155 9.47 -3.12 -4.70
CA ASP A 155 9.45 -2.91 -6.15
C ASP A 155 8.03 -2.62 -6.63
N GLN A 156 7.05 -3.39 -6.15
CA GLN A 156 5.63 -3.17 -6.43
C GLN A 156 5.16 -1.82 -5.89
N PHE A 157 5.53 -1.46 -4.65
CA PHE A 157 5.19 -0.15 -4.10
C PHE A 157 5.73 0.99 -4.96
N LYS A 158 7.01 0.91 -5.35
CA LYS A 158 7.66 1.90 -6.22
C LYS A 158 7.00 1.98 -7.59
N GLU A 159 6.60 0.86 -8.16
CA GLU A 159 5.87 0.80 -9.43
C GLU A 159 4.51 1.50 -9.34
N GLN A 160 3.72 1.17 -8.31
CA GLN A 160 2.41 1.80 -8.09
C GLN A 160 2.53 3.31 -7.86
N MET A 161 3.52 3.75 -7.08
CA MET A 161 3.81 5.17 -6.87
C MET A 161 4.23 5.91 -8.17
N LYS A 162 4.80 5.21 -9.15
CA LYS A 162 5.10 5.80 -10.48
C LYS A 162 3.86 5.85 -11.37
N ARG A 163 3.01 4.83 -11.32
CA ARG A 163 1.78 4.75 -12.12
C ARG A 163 0.78 5.84 -11.73
N ASN A 164 0.68 6.14 -10.44
CA ASN A 164 -0.23 7.14 -9.89
C ASN A 164 0.28 8.60 -9.99
N LYS A 165 1.40 8.85 -10.70
CA LYS A 165 1.92 10.20 -10.98
C LYS A 165 1.38 10.83 -12.28
N LYS A 166 0.62 10.08 -13.07
CA LYS A 166 0.00 10.56 -14.32
C LYS A 166 -1.39 11.11 -14.05
#